data_AF-A0A7S2C3M1-F1
#
_entry.id   AF-A0A7S2C3M1-F1
#
_cell.length_a   1.000
_cell.length_b   1.000
_cell.length_c   1.000
_cell.angle_alpha   90.00
_cell.angle_beta   90.00
_cell.angle_gamma   90.00
#
_symmetry.space_group_name_H-M   'P 1'
#
loop_
_entity.id
_entity.type
_entity.pdbx_description
1 polymer ?
#
loop_
_entity_poly.entity_id
_entity_poly.type
_entity_poly.pdbx_seq_one_letter_code
_entity_poly.pdbx_strand_id
1 'polypeptide(L)'
;GICWNPADRDETIVFLGRPFVKVRRDTSHAKWSGCRATKAIASGRGAFAVCNDTGGNMRVGWSLGEATLELGMDEFSFGYGGTAMKSSQGRYSKFGQTYGQGDIVVALIDLERHA
;
A
#
# COMPACT_ATOMS: atom_id res chain seq x y z
N GLY A 1 -6.62 -4.33 -17.17
CA GLY A 1 -5.24 -4.69 -16.75
C GLY A 1 -5.09 -4.51 -15.25
N ILE A 2 -3.93 -4.85 -14.70
CA ILE A 2 -3.62 -4.58 -13.28
C ILE A 2 -3.25 -3.10 -13.15
N CYS A 3 -4.08 -2.37 -12.42
CA CYS A 3 -3.87 -0.96 -12.05
C CYS A 3 -4.55 -0.68 -10.70
N TRP A 4 -4.40 0.53 -10.17
CA TRP A 4 -5.18 1.01 -9.03
C TRP A 4 -6.67 1.04 -9.37
N ASN A 5 -7.52 0.71 -8.39
CA ASN A 5 -8.96 0.59 -8.57
C ASN A 5 -9.67 1.91 -8.22
N PRO A 6 -10.31 2.60 -9.19
CA PRO A 6 -11.02 3.84 -8.91
C PRO A 6 -12.25 3.69 -8.02
N ALA A 7 -12.81 2.48 -7.92
CA ALA A 7 -13.95 2.17 -7.08
C ALA A 7 -13.56 1.75 -5.65
N ASP A 8 -12.27 1.55 -5.38
CA ASP A 8 -11.77 1.07 -4.09
C ASP A 8 -10.59 1.93 -3.62
N ARG A 9 -10.96 3.14 -3.21
CA ARG A 9 -10.07 4.22 -2.79
C ARG A 9 -10.80 5.20 -1.89
N ASP A 10 -10.04 5.97 -1.13
CA ASP A 10 -10.55 7.18 -0.50
C ASP A 10 -10.75 8.30 -1.54
N GLU A 11 -11.67 9.21 -1.27
CA GLU A 11 -12.02 10.31 -2.19
C GLU A 11 -10.82 11.22 -2.52
N THR A 12 -9.94 11.40 -1.53
CA THR A 12 -8.69 12.18 -1.60
C THR A 12 -7.60 11.52 -2.44
N ILE A 13 -7.81 10.30 -2.93
CA ILE A 13 -6.88 9.65 -3.86
C ILE A 13 -7.08 10.17 -5.28
N VAL A 14 -6.01 10.72 -5.87
CA VAL A 14 -6.00 11.30 -7.22
C VAL A 14 -5.12 10.44 -8.13
N PHE A 15 -5.72 9.88 -9.20
CA PHE A 15 -4.97 9.15 -10.22
C PHE A 15 -4.37 10.09 -11.26
N LEU A 16 -3.16 9.74 -11.72
CA LEU A 16 -2.40 10.54 -12.67
C LEU A 16 -2.30 9.80 -14.00
N GLY A 17 -3.07 10.27 -14.99
CA GLY A 17 -3.09 9.71 -16.35
C GLY A 17 -3.76 8.34 -16.45
N ARG A 18 -3.58 7.69 -17.62
CA ARG A 18 -4.00 6.31 -17.88
C ARG A 18 -2.83 5.53 -18.49
N PRO A 19 -2.68 4.22 -18.18
CA PRO A 19 -3.46 3.45 -17.20
C PRO A 19 -3.26 3.97 -15.76
N PHE A 20 -4.20 3.68 -14.85
CA PHE A 20 -4.18 4.17 -13.46
C PHE A 20 -3.09 3.48 -12.62
N VAL A 21 -1.83 3.69 -12.96
CA VAL A 21 -0.66 3.11 -12.29
C VAL A 21 0.07 4.12 -11.42
N LYS A 22 -0.22 5.41 -11.60
CA LYS A 22 0.29 6.50 -10.76
C LYS A 22 -0.84 7.14 -9.96
N VAL A 23 -0.55 7.42 -8.71
CA VAL A 23 -1.52 7.91 -7.75
C VAL A 23 -0.83 8.85 -6.76
N ARG A 24 -1.56 9.86 -6.29
CA ARG A 24 -1.14 10.71 -5.17
C ARG A 24 -2.33 10.96 -4.25
N ARG A 25 -2.02 11.37 -3.02
CA ARG A 25 -3.02 11.89 -2.08
C ARG A 25 -3.21 13.39 -2.31
N ASP A 26 -4.45 13.86 -2.24
CA ASP A 26 -4.75 15.27 -2.04
C ASP A 26 -4.38 15.67 -0.60
N THR A 27 -3.52 16.67 -0.47
CA THR A 27 -2.95 17.10 0.80
C THR A 27 -3.75 18.21 1.48
N SER A 28 -4.89 18.60 0.91
CA SER A 28 -5.85 19.55 1.51
C SER A 28 -6.29 19.16 2.93
N HIS A 29 -6.22 17.87 3.27
CA HIS A 29 -6.50 17.33 4.60
C HIS A 29 -5.28 16.59 5.18
N ALA A 30 -5.11 16.60 6.50
CA ALA A 30 -4.00 15.91 7.19
C ALA A 30 -4.22 14.40 7.41
N LYS A 31 -5.24 13.80 6.77
CA LYS A 31 -5.61 12.40 6.98
C LYS A 31 -4.87 11.45 6.04
N TRP A 32 -4.54 10.25 6.52
CA TRP A 32 -4.14 9.15 5.67
C TRP A 32 -5.22 8.82 4.63
N SER A 33 -4.79 8.28 3.50
CA SER A 33 -5.69 7.87 2.43
C SER A 33 -5.06 6.72 1.66
N GLY A 34 -5.88 5.77 1.21
CA GLY A 34 -5.43 4.58 0.53
C GLY A 34 -6.30 4.18 -0.66
N CYS A 35 -5.77 3.23 -1.43
CA CYS A 35 -6.47 2.57 -2.52
C CYS A 35 -5.91 1.15 -2.70
N ARG A 36 -6.70 0.27 -3.30
CA ARG A 36 -6.26 -1.09 -3.66
C ARG A 36 -6.14 -1.26 -5.17
N ALA A 37 -5.41 -2.30 -5.57
CA ALA A 37 -5.33 -2.68 -6.97
C ALA A 37 -6.62 -3.38 -7.43
N THR A 38 -6.89 -3.33 -8.73
CA THR A 38 -8.03 -3.99 -9.40
C THR A 38 -8.02 -5.52 -9.35
N LYS A 39 -6.91 -6.14 -8.94
CA LYS A 39 -6.74 -7.59 -8.88
C LYS A 39 -6.08 -7.98 -7.57
N ALA A 40 -6.61 -9.02 -6.94
CA ALA A 40 -6.07 -9.66 -5.75
C ALA A 40 -5.32 -10.96 -6.12
N ILE A 41 -4.55 -11.48 -5.17
CA ILE A 41 -3.97 -12.81 -5.21
C ILE A 41 -4.75 -13.70 -4.23
N ALA A 42 -5.27 -14.83 -4.70
CA ALA A 42 -6.07 -15.76 -3.90
C ALA A 42 -5.27 -17.00 -3.46
N SER A 43 -4.19 -17.34 -4.17
CA SER A 43 -3.33 -18.48 -3.90
C SER A 43 -1.96 -18.25 -4.53
N GLY A 44 -0.97 -19.04 -4.11
CA GLY A 44 0.38 -18.99 -4.70
C GLY A 44 1.25 -17.88 -4.14
N ARG A 45 2.17 -17.41 -4.97
CA ARG A 45 3.16 -16.39 -4.63
C ARG A 45 3.00 -15.18 -5.54
N GLY A 46 3.17 -14.00 -4.98
CA GLY A 46 2.95 -12.74 -5.68
C GLY A 46 3.94 -11.66 -5.29
N ALA A 47 4.11 -10.70 -6.19
CA ALA A 47 4.93 -9.53 -5.95
C ALA A 47 4.35 -8.32 -6.70
N PHE A 48 4.49 -7.14 -6.11
CA PHE A 48 4.39 -5.88 -6.83
C PHE A 48 5.43 -4.89 -6.30
N ALA A 49 5.73 -3.85 -7.09
CA ALA A 49 6.68 -2.82 -6.75
C ALA A 49 6.03 -1.43 -6.83
N VAL A 50 6.37 -0.54 -5.90
CA VAL A 50 5.93 0.86 -5.88
C VAL A 50 7.14 1.75 -5.74
N CYS A 51 7.23 2.77 -6.60
CA CYS A 51 8.24 3.83 -6.53
C CYS A 51 7.67 5.02 -5.71
N ASN A 52 8.45 5.55 -4.77
CA ASN A 52 8.10 6.77 -4.07
C ASN A 52 8.57 7.99 -4.88
N ASP A 53 7.77 8.40 -5.88
CA ASP A 53 8.15 9.45 -6.83
C ASP A 53 8.50 10.79 -6.16
N THR A 54 7.82 11.15 -5.06
CA THR A 54 7.91 12.50 -4.46
C THR A 54 8.46 12.53 -3.04
N GLY A 55 8.86 11.38 -2.48
CA GLY A 55 9.38 11.30 -1.10
C GLY A 55 8.32 11.51 -0.01
N GLY A 56 7.04 11.40 -0.35
CA GLY A 56 5.96 11.49 0.64
C GLY A 56 5.97 10.30 1.60
N ASN A 57 5.44 10.50 2.81
CA ASN A 57 5.22 9.38 3.73
C ASN A 57 4.08 8.50 3.19
N MET A 58 4.40 7.26 2.87
CA MET A 58 3.46 6.26 2.36
C MET A 58 3.66 4.93 3.08
N ARG A 59 2.63 4.08 3.06
CA ARG A 59 2.70 2.68 3.47
C ARG A 59 2.39 1.80 2.26
N VAL A 60 3.19 0.75 2.06
CA VAL A 60 3.02 -0.22 0.97
C VAL A 60 2.82 -1.60 1.58
N GLY A 61 1.93 -2.40 1.02
CA GLY A 61 1.70 -3.77 1.48
C GLY A 61 0.40 -4.37 0.98
N TRP A 62 -0.16 -5.27 1.79
CA TRP A 62 -1.28 -6.13 1.39
C TRP A 62 -2.43 -5.98 2.38
N SER A 63 -3.65 -6.14 1.88
CA SER A 63 -4.84 -6.20 2.71
C SER A 63 -5.91 -7.08 2.08
N LEU A 64 -6.87 -7.53 2.89
CA LEU A 64 -8.13 -8.08 2.38
C LEU A 64 -9.03 -6.97 1.83
N GLY A 65 -10.16 -7.34 1.21
CA GLY A 65 -11.15 -6.39 0.69
C GLY A 65 -11.94 -5.69 1.80
N GLU A 66 -12.09 -6.37 2.94
CA GLU A 66 -12.81 -5.93 4.13
C GLU A 66 -11.97 -4.97 5.01
N ALA A 67 -10.66 -4.90 4.76
CA ALA A 67 -9.78 -3.98 5.45
C ALA A 67 -10.15 -2.52 5.15
N THR A 68 -9.85 -1.64 6.10
CA THR A 68 -9.82 -0.20 5.89
C THR A 68 -8.74 0.17 4.87
N LEU A 69 -8.91 1.32 4.23
CA LEU A 69 -7.90 1.85 3.31
C LEU A 69 -6.71 2.50 4.04
N GLU A 70 -6.80 2.67 5.35
CA GLU A 70 -5.67 3.10 6.19
C GLU A 70 -4.79 1.89 6.53
N LEU A 71 -3.98 1.48 5.56
CA LEU A 71 -3.21 0.23 5.57
C LEU A 71 -2.42 -0.02 6.87
N GLY A 72 -2.71 -1.13 7.56
CA GLY A 72 -2.04 -1.56 8.79
C GLY A 72 -2.74 -1.09 10.08
N MET A 73 -3.90 -0.42 9.97
CA MET A 73 -4.68 0.01 11.14
C MET A 73 -5.67 -1.04 11.66
N ASP A 74 -5.96 -2.06 10.87
CA ASP A 74 -6.84 -3.18 11.25
C ASP A 74 -6.08 -4.53 11.19
N GLU A 75 -6.78 -5.59 11.56
CA GLU A 75 -6.24 -6.96 11.56
C GLU A 75 -6.15 -7.61 10.18
N PHE A 76 -6.76 -7.00 9.17
CA PHE A 76 -6.84 -7.52 7.80
C PHE A 76 -5.84 -6.85 6.85
N SER A 77 -4.89 -6.06 7.38
CA SER A 77 -3.92 -5.32 6.60
C SER A 77 -2.51 -5.31 7.22
N PHE A 78 -1.52 -5.30 6.33
CA PHE A 78 -0.10 -5.26 6.64
C PHE A 78 0.55 -4.16 5.81
N GLY A 79 1.12 -3.15 6.46
CA GLY A 79 1.75 -2.01 5.79
C GLY A 79 3.20 -1.80 6.22
N TYR A 80 4.06 -1.41 5.29
CA TYR A 80 5.44 -1.01 5.54
C TYR A 80 5.68 0.44 5.14
N GLY A 81 6.10 1.28 6.09
CA GLY A 81 6.26 2.72 5.93
C GLY A 81 7.71 3.17 5.80
N GLY A 82 7.92 4.37 5.22
CA GLY A 82 9.24 4.96 4.96
C GLY A 82 10.13 5.17 6.18
N THR A 83 9.56 5.10 7.39
CA THR A 83 10.26 5.26 8.67
C THR A 83 10.83 3.94 9.24
N ALA A 84 10.99 2.90 8.41
CA ALA A 84 11.45 1.58 8.84
C ALA A 84 10.51 0.89 9.85
N MET A 85 9.20 1.04 9.63
CA MET A 85 8.16 0.48 10.51
C MET A 85 7.21 -0.40 9.72
N LYS A 86 6.98 -1.63 10.20
CA LYS A 86 5.83 -2.45 9.78
C LYS A 86 4.64 -2.18 10.70
N SER A 87 3.44 -2.22 10.13
CA SER A 87 2.17 -1.90 10.78
C SER A 87 1.11 -2.96 10.51
N SER A 88 0.40 -3.37 11.56
CA SER A 88 -0.79 -4.23 11.52
C SER A 88 -1.53 -4.08 12.84
N GLN A 89 -2.88 -4.14 12.84
CA GLN A 89 -3.71 -3.96 14.03
C GLN A 89 -3.45 -2.63 14.77
N GLY A 90 -3.08 -1.58 14.02
CA GLY A 90 -2.72 -0.28 14.59
C GLY A 90 -1.41 -0.28 15.39
N ARG A 91 -0.66 -1.38 15.40
CA ARG A 91 0.63 -1.50 16.08
C ARG A 91 1.77 -1.33 15.10
N TYR A 92 2.82 -0.66 15.57
CA TYR A 92 4.01 -0.36 14.78
C TYR A 92 5.23 -1.03 15.41
N SER A 93 6.04 -1.70 14.60
CA SER A 93 7.30 -2.31 15.05
C SER A 93 8.41 -2.07 14.04
N LYS A 94 9.65 -1.94 14.54
CA LYS A 94 10.84 -1.71 13.70
C LYS A 94 11.01 -2.88 12.73
N PHE A 95 11.20 -2.57 11.45
CA PHE A 95 11.38 -3.57 10.40
C PHE A 95 12.06 -2.95 9.18
N GLY A 96 13.00 -3.68 8.57
CA GLY A 96 13.68 -3.25 7.36
C GLY A 96 14.54 -2.00 7.57
N GLN A 97 14.48 -1.08 6.62
CA GLN A 97 15.23 0.18 6.59
C GLN A 97 14.33 1.37 6.25
N THR A 98 14.85 2.59 6.32
CA THR A 98 14.11 3.76 5.84
C THR A 98 14.08 3.78 4.32
N TYR A 99 13.04 4.36 3.72
CA TYR A 99 12.97 4.64 2.29
C TYR A 99 12.35 6.01 2.03
N GLY A 100 12.73 6.63 0.92
CA GLY A 100 12.35 7.99 0.55
C GLY A 100 12.19 8.17 -0.95
N GLN A 101 12.42 9.39 -1.43
CA GLN A 101 12.23 9.76 -2.82
C GLN A 101 13.10 8.90 -3.76
N GLY A 102 12.49 8.33 -4.80
CA GLY A 102 13.17 7.53 -5.82
C GLY A 102 13.39 6.07 -5.42
N ASP A 103 13.17 5.69 -4.17
CA ASP A 103 13.27 4.30 -3.74
C ASP A 103 12.10 3.46 -4.25
N ILE A 104 12.38 2.19 -4.53
CA ILE A 104 11.41 1.19 -4.94
C ILE A 104 11.18 0.20 -3.79
N VAL A 105 9.93 0.10 -3.34
CA VAL A 105 9.51 -0.87 -2.33
C VAL A 105 8.82 -2.03 -3.02
N VAL A 106 9.33 -3.25 -2.81
CA VAL A 106 8.74 -4.48 -3.33
C VAL A 106 7.98 -5.19 -2.21
N ALA A 107 6.69 -5.43 -2.42
CA ALA A 107 5.85 -6.20 -1.52
C ALA A 107 5.70 -7.62 -2.05
N LEU A 108 6.27 -8.59 -1.31
CA LEU A 108 6.19 -10.01 -1.61
C LEU A 108 5.10 -10.66 -0.76
N ILE A 109 4.44 -11.68 -1.30
CA ILE A 109 3.51 -12.53 -0.54
C ILE A 109 3.67 -13.98 -0.98
N ASP A 110 3.63 -14.89 -0.01
CA ASP A 110 3.64 -16.34 -0.21
C ASP A 110 2.47 -16.91 0.59
N LEU A 111 1.42 -17.34 -0.11
CA LEU A 111 0.21 -17.93 0.46
C LEU A 111 0.28 -19.46 0.54
N GLU A 112 1.40 -20.06 0.11
CA GLU A 112 1.63 -21.51 0.14
C GLU A 112 2.50 -21.91 1.32
N ARG A 113 3.30 -20.97 1.82
CA ARG A 113 4.13 -21.21 2.99
C ARG A 113 3.28 -21.26 4.25
N HIS A 114 3.03 -22.47 4.74
CA HIS A 114 2.54 -22.69 6.09
C HIS A 114 3.67 -22.32 7.09
N ALA A 115 3.37 -21.43 8.02
CA ALA A 115 4.24 -21.08 9.14
C ALA A 115 4.03 -22.03 10.31
#